data_AF-A0A951MGM8-F1
#
_entry.id   AF-A0A951MGM8-F1
#
_cell.length_a   1.000
_cell.length_b   1.000
_cell.length_c   1.000
_cell.angle_alpha   90.00
_cell.angle_beta   90.00
_cell.angle_gamma   90.00
#
_symmetry.space_group_name_H-M   'P 1'
#
loop_
_entity.id
_entity.type
_entity.pdbx_description
1 polymer ?
#
loop_
_entity_poly.entity_id
_entity_poly.type
_entity_poly.pdbx_seq_one_letter_code
_entity_poly.pdbx_strand_id
1 'polypeptide(L)'
;MRENIIRLAFGGEAHRFETFVHVLREGLPPHVTVVLRGSAVTGQRWRTGEPFDVDGPGTSDIDLALLGRGAFALWRADAMYIPRLYSLALDDAAPDVAPALTPLRQALRAIAGRPVSLQASAHIIQYGRRTILNQPYYTVLRRRAHMRG
;
A
#
# COMPACT_ATOMS: atom_id res chain seq x y z
N MET A 1 -14.55 2.52 -7.15
CA MET A 1 -13.12 2.43 -6.74
C MET A 1 -12.69 0.99 -6.45
N ARG A 2 -13.34 0.25 -5.52
CA ARG A 2 -13.05 -1.17 -5.27
C ARG A 2 -13.10 -2.02 -6.55
N GLU A 3 -14.15 -1.90 -7.34
CA GLU A 3 -14.31 -2.63 -8.61
C GLU A 3 -13.17 -2.33 -9.60
N ASN A 4 -12.75 -1.08 -9.72
CA ASN A 4 -11.59 -0.71 -10.54
C ASN A 4 -10.30 -1.38 -10.05
N ILE A 5 -10.07 -1.40 -8.74
CA ILE A 5 -8.92 -2.10 -8.16
C ILE A 5 -8.98 -3.59 -8.48
N ILE A 6 -10.14 -4.23 -8.32
CA ILE A 6 -10.31 -5.66 -8.63
C ILE A 6 -10.06 -5.91 -10.12
N ARG A 7 -10.67 -5.11 -11.00
CA ARG A 7 -10.51 -5.23 -12.45
C ARG A 7 -9.07 -5.02 -12.90
N LEU A 8 -8.41 -3.97 -12.41
CA LEU A 8 -7.05 -3.59 -12.81
C LEU A 8 -6.01 -4.47 -12.13
N ALA A 9 -5.96 -4.45 -10.81
CA ALA A 9 -4.88 -5.06 -10.04
C ALA A 9 -5.04 -6.57 -9.83
N PHE A 10 -6.26 -7.10 -9.93
CA PHE A 10 -6.58 -8.51 -9.67
C PHE A 10 -7.28 -9.20 -10.85
N GLY A 11 -7.24 -8.62 -12.05
CA GLY A 11 -7.78 -9.25 -13.26
C GLY A 11 -9.29 -9.49 -13.25
N GLY A 12 -10.04 -8.78 -12.41
CA GLY A 12 -11.48 -9.01 -12.22
C GLY A 12 -11.82 -10.08 -11.18
N GLU A 13 -10.81 -10.73 -10.60
CA GLU A 13 -10.99 -11.84 -9.66
C GLU A 13 -11.19 -11.33 -8.23
N ALA A 14 -12.45 -11.14 -7.82
CA ALA A 14 -12.80 -10.63 -6.49
C ALA A 14 -12.21 -11.46 -5.34
N HIS A 15 -12.15 -12.79 -5.49
CA HIS A 15 -11.62 -13.70 -4.48
C HIS A 15 -10.12 -13.49 -4.21
N ARG A 16 -9.33 -13.10 -5.23
CA ARG A 16 -7.90 -12.74 -5.04
C ARG A 16 -7.76 -11.47 -4.24
N PHE A 17 -8.59 -10.46 -4.50
CA PHE A 17 -8.64 -9.24 -3.69
C PHE A 17 -9.02 -9.56 -2.24
N GLU A 18 -10.01 -10.41 -2.01
CA GLU A 18 -10.43 -10.79 -0.66
C GLU A 18 -9.35 -11.56 0.11
N THR A 19 -8.67 -12.48 -0.57
CA THR A 19 -7.51 -13.19 -0.02
C THR A 19 -6.38 -12.22 0.32
N PHE A 20 -6.12 -11.23 -0.54
CA PHE A 20 -5.14 -10.17 -0.31
C PHE A 20 -5.48 -9.35 0.95
N VAL A 21 -6.76 -8.95 1.10
CA VAL A 21 -7.23 -8.24 2.30
C VAL A 21 -7.11 -9.10 3.56
N HIS A 22 -7.41 -10.39 3.46
CA HIS A 22 -7.27 -11.33 4.58
C HIS A 22 -5.80 -11.46 5.02
N VAL A 23 -4.88 -11.68 4.08
CA VAL A 23 -3.44 -11.78 4.39
C VAL A 23 -2.89 -10.49 5.00
N LEU A 24 -3.31 -9.31 4.50
CA LEU A 24 -2.98 -8.04 5.15
C LEU A 24 -3.49 -7.96 6.59
N ARG A 25 -4.67 -8.50 6.86
CA ARG A 25 -5.31 -8.43 8.18
C ARG A 25 -4.55 -9.24 9.22
N GLU A 26 -4.12 -10.45 8.83
CA GLU A 26 -3.39 -11.38 9.68
C GLU A 26 -1.91 -11.00 9.83
N GLY A 27 -1.30 -10.49 8.74
CA GLY A 27 0.13 -10.16 8.72
C GLY A 27 0.50 -8.81 9.32
N LEU A 28 -0.47 -7.99 9.73
CA LEU A 28 -0.22 -6.64 10.26
C LEU A 28 -0.75 -6.45 11.68
N PRO A 29 -0.07 -5.61 12.49
CA PRO A 29 -0.56 -5.28 13.82
C PRO A 29 -2.00 -4.72 13.79
N PRO A 30 -2.84 -5.02 14.80
CA PRO A 30 -4.28 -4.74 14.77
C PRO A 30 -4.65 -3.25 14.79
N HIS A 31 -3.69 -2.36 15.00
CA HIS A 31 -3.87 -0.91 15.02
C HIS A 31 -3.35 -0.22 13.74
N VAL A 32 -2.81 -0.98 12.78
CA VAL A 32 -2.34 -0.44 11.49
C VAL A 32 -3.49 -0.35 10.50
N THR A 33 -3.79 0.86 10.03
CA THR A 33 -4.73 1.07 8.92
C THR A 33 -3.96 0.93 7.61
N VAL A 34 -4.56 0.29 6.59
CA VAL A 34 -3.94 0.12 5.28
C VAL A 34 -4.77 0.84 4.23
N VAL A 35 -4.11 1.69 3.45
CA VAL A 35 -4.71 2.33 2.27
C VAL A 35 -3.93 1.95 1.03
N LEU A 36 -4.66 1.67 -0.05
CA LEU A 36 -4.13 1.46 -1.39
C LEU A 36 -4.22 2.79 -2.15
N ARG A 37 -3.16 3.17 -2.84
CA ARG A 37 -3.06 4.43 -3.58
C ARG A 37 -2.41 4.20 -4.94
N GLY A 38 -2.14 5.28 -5.67
CA GLY A 38 -1.43 5.19 -6.94
C GLY A 38 -2.30 4.67 -8.09
N SER A 39 -1.64 4.10 -9.09
CA SER A 39 -2.22 3.79 -10.40
C SER A 39 -3.32 2.72 -10.33
N ALA A 40 -3.26 1.79 -9.39
CA ALA A 40 -4.33 0.81 -9.17
C ALA A 40 -5.66 1.45 -8.69
N VAL A 41 -5.62 2.66 -8.12
CA VAL A 41 -6.81 3.44 -7.74
C VAL A 41 -7.30 4.32 -8.90
N THR A 42 -6.38 5.01 -9.56
CA THR A 42 -6.68 6.04 -10.55
C THR A 42 -6.82 5.50 -11.97
N GLY A 43 -6.29 4.30 -12.23
CA GLY A 43 -6.16 3.72 -13.57
C GLY A 43 -5.00 4.26 -14.39
N GLN A 44 -4.21 5.19 -13.85
CA GLN A 44 -3.13 5.87 -14.56
C GLN A 44 -1.96 6.21 -13.62
N ARG A 45 -0.74 6.20 -14.15
CA ARG A 45 0.46 6.66 -13.44
C ARG A 45 0.36 8.14 -13.11
N TRP A 46 0.62 8.50 -11.86
CA TRP A 46 0.47 9.89 -11.43
C TRP A 46 1.43 10.86 -12.12
N ARG A 47 2.66 10.41 -12.42
CA ARG A 47 3.71 11.27 -13.02
C ARG A 47 3.49 11.52 -14.50
N THR A 48 3.09 10.49 -15.23
CA THR A 48 3.11 10.47 -16.70
C THR A 48 1.72 10.44 -17.31
N GLY A 49 0.67 10.14 -16.54
CA GLY A 49 -0.70 9.96 -17.03
C GLY A 49 -0.90 8.65 -17.80
N GLU A 50 0.13 7.84 -17.96
CA GLU A 50 0.07 6.59 -18.72
C GLU A 50 -0.92 5.61 -18.08
N PRO A 51 -1.66 4.83 -18.89
CA PRO A 51 -2.57 3.82 -18.38
C PRO A 51 -1.89 2.79 -17.48
N PHE A 52 -2.68 2.24 -16.56
CA PHE A 52 -2.29 1.07 -15.79
C PHE A 52 -1.95 -0.10 -16.73
N ASP A 53 -0.82 -0.76 -16.45
CA ASP A 53 -0.26 -1.86 -17.26
C ASP A 53 0.08 -1.47 -18.72
N VAL A 54 0.44 -0.20 -18.99
CA VAL A 54 0.87 0.26 -20.33
C VAL A 54 2.04 -0.55 -20.91
N ASP A 55 2.94 -1.02 -20.05
CA ASP A 55 4.11 -1.82 -20.43
C ASP A 55 3.80 -3.33 -20.51
N GLY A 56 2.53 -3.70 -20.37
CA GLY A 56 2.04 -5.08 -20.41
C GLY A 56 1.35 -5.51 -19.11
N PRO A 57 0.55 -6.59 -19.16
CA PRO A 57 -0.19 -7.08 -17.98
C PRO A 57 0.73 -7.38 -16.79
N GLY A 58 0.36 -6.89 -15.60
CA GLY A 58 1.08 -7.16 -14.36
C GLY A 58 2.33 -6.31 -14.11
N THR A 59 2.61 -5.31 -14.96
CA THR A 59 3.78 -4.43 -14.85
C THR A 59 3.58 -3.27 -13.86
N SER A 60 2.34 -2.81 -13.69
CA SER A 60 2.01 -1.80 -12.68
C SER A 60 1.86 -2.42 -11.30
N ASP A 61 2.36 -1.72 -10.31
CA ASP A 61 2.41 -2.15 -8.92
C ASP A 61 1.14 -1.83 -8.14
N ILE A 62 1.03 -2.47 -6.97
CA ILE A 62 0.07 -2.10 -5.94
C ILE A 62 0.81 -1.32 -4.84
N ASP A 63 0.50 -0.04 -4.73
CA ASP A 63 1.06 0.83 -3.70
C ASP A 63 0.22 0.82 -2.42
N LEU A 64 0.76 0.28 -1.33
CA LEU A 64 0.13 0.30 -0.01
C LEU A 64 0.82 1.28 0.93
N ALA A 65 0.04 2.14 1.58
CA ALA A 65 0.48 2.92 2.72
C ALA A 65 -0.10 2.36 4.02
N LEU A 66 0.80 2.04 4.96
CA LEU A 66 0.51 1.56 6.30
C LEU A 66 0.50 2.77 7.24
N LEU A 67 -0.66 3.04 7.83
CA LEU A 67 -0.94 4.24 8.61
C LEU A 67 -0.98 3.93 10.10
N GLY A 68 -0.41 4.86 10.87
CA GLY A 68 -0.40 4.84 12.32
C GLY A 68 1.02 4.72 12.88
N ARG A 69 1.19 5.10 14.15
CA ARG A 69 2.52 5.12 14.79
C ARG A 69 3.19 3.74 14.82
N GLY A 70 2.42 2.67 15.03
CA GLY A 70 2.97 1.32 15.03
C GLY A 70 3.38 0.81 13.65
N ALA A 71 2.95 1.45 12.55
CA ALA A 71 3.46 1.11 11.22
C ALA A 71 4.95 1.45 11.09
N PHE A 72 5.38 2.62 11.61
CA PHE A 72 6.78 3.04 11.54
C PHE A 72 7.74 2.13 12.33
N ALA A 73 7.25 1.45 13.37
CA ALA A 73 8.05 0.49 14.13
C ALA A 73 8.42 -0.78 13.33
N LEU A 74 7.78 -0.99 12.17
CA LEU A 74 8.06 -2.12 11.27
C LEU A 74 9.21 -1.81 10.30
N TRP A 75 9.62 -0.53 10.19
CA TRP A 75 10.75 -0.09 9.38
C TRP A 75 11.99 0.06 10.22
N ARG A 76 13.15 -0.12 9.59
CA ARG A 76 14.42 0.26 10.19
C ARG A 76 14.45 1.76 10.47
N ALA A 77 15.16 2.17 11.52
CA ALA A 77 15.25 3.56 11.93
C ALA A 77 15.88 4.48 10.87
N ASP A 78 16.82 3.94 10.08
CA ASP A 78 17.50 4.62 8.97
C ASP A 78 16.68 4.64 7.67
N ALA A 79 15.55 3.93 7.62
CA ALA A 79 14.71 3.83 6.42
C ALA A 79 13.58 4.86 6.39
N MET A 80 13.89 6.12 6.72
CA MET A 80 12.92 7.22 6.80
C MET A 80 13.33 8.38 5.92
N TYR A 81 12.43 8.84 5.02
CA TYR A 81 12.61 10.13 4.36
C TYR A 81 12.39 11.28 5.34
N ILE A 82 11.35 11.16 6.16
CA ILE A 82 11.03 12.11 7.23
C ILE A 82 10.65 11.29 8.46
N PRO A 83 11.45 11.34 9.54
CA PRO A 83 11.21 10.55 10.75
C PRO A 83 9.76 10.64 11.24
N ARG A 84 9.12 9.47 11.43
CA ARG A 84 7.74 9.31 11.93
C ARG A 84 6.64 9.90 11.04
N LEU A 85 6.99 10.37 9.84
CA LEU A 85 6.05 10.96 8.89
C LEU A 85 5.99 10.18 7.59
N TYR A 86 7.13 9.73 7.07
CA TYR A 86 7.21 9.05 5.78
C TYR A 86 8.47 8.17 5.68
N SER A 87 8.28 6.86 5.45
CA SER A 87 9.38 5.91 5.31
C SER A 87 9.87 5.77 3.86
N LEU A 88 10.98 5.08 3.65
CA LEU A 88 11.27 4.46 2.35
C LEU A 88 10.20 3.41 2.02
N ALA A 89 9.97 3.16 0.73
CA ALA A 89 9.09 2.06 0.31
C ALA A 89 9.83 0.73 0.43
N LEU A 90 9.18 -0.29 0.98
CA LEU A 90 9.60 -1.67 0.85
C LEU A 90 9.16 -2.19 -0.52
N ASP A 91 10.11 -2.29 -1.43
CA ASP A 91 9.94 -2.76 -2.79
C ASP A 91 11.17 -3.58 -3.24
N ASP A 92 11.34 -3.79 -4.56
CA ASP A 92 12.49 -4.56 -5.09
C ASP A 92 13.79 -3.75 -5.10
N ALA A 93 13.71 -2.42 -5.08
CA ALA A 93 14.89 -1.54 -5.02
C ALA A 93 15.41 -1.38 -3.59
N ALA A 94 14.53 -1.54 -2.59
CA ALA A 94 14.87 -1.42 -1.18
C ALA A 94 14.27 -2.57 -0.34
N PRO A 95 14.70 -3.83 -0.54
CA PRO A 95 14.09 -4.99 0.11
C PRO A 95 14.38 -5.09 1.62
N ASP A 96 15.42 -4.41 2.11
CA ASP A 96 15.90 -4.55 3.50
C ASP A 96 15.38 -3.48 4.46
N VAL A 97 14.54 -2.56 3.99
CA VAL A 97 14.06 -1.41 4.79
C VAL A 97 13.07 -1.79 5.89
N ALA A 98 12.38 -2.92 5.73
CA ALA A 98 11.40 -3.45 6.68
C ALA A 98 11.40 -4.99 6.66
N PRO A 99 12.47 -5.66 7.14
CA PRO A 99 12.65 -7.10 6.97
C PRO A 99 11.51 -7.94 7.57
N ALA A 100 10.89 -7.47 8.66
CA ALA A 100 9.74 -8.13 9.29
C ALA A 100 8.51 -8.22 8.37
N LEU A 101 8.42 -7.37 7.35
CA LEU A 101 7.33 -7.34 6.38
C LEU A 101 7.65 -8.06 5.07
N THR A 102 8.88 -8.56 4.88
CA THR A 102 9.28 -9.26 3.66
C THR A 102 8.41 -10.48 3.36
N PRO A 103 8.13 -11.39 4.32
CA PRO A 103 7.25 -12.54 4.06
C PRO A 103 5.83 -12.11 3.68
N LEU A 104 5.30 -11.08 4.36
CA LEU A 104 3.99 -10.52 4.03
C LEU A 104 3.99 -9.98 2.60
N ARG A 105 4.98 -9.16 2.23
CA ARG A 105 5.09 -8.60 0.87
C ARG A 105 5.16 -9.70 -0.18
N GLN A 106 5.92 -10.76 0.05
CA GLN A 106 6.02 -11.90 -0.88
C GLN A 106 4.66 -12.60 -1.07
N ALA A 107 3.93 -12.86 0.03
CA ALA A 107 2.59 -13.44 -0.06
C ALA A 107 1.62 -12.53 -0.83
N LEU A 108 1.66 -11.22 -0.59
CA LEU A 108 0.84 -10.24 -1.30
C LEU A 108 1.16 -10.19 -2.80
N ARG A 109 2.45 -10.25 -3.18
CA ARG A 109 2.89 -10.34 -4.59
C ARG A 109 2.37 -11.60 -5.25
N ALA A 110 2.47 -12.75 -4.59
CA ALA A 110 1.98 -14.01 -5.12
C ALA A 110 0.47 -13.96 -5.39
N ILE A 111 -0.30 -13.37 -4.48
CA ILE A 111 -1.76 -13.21 -4.65
C ILE A 111 -2.08 -12.23 -5.77
N ALA A 112 -1.39 -11.09 -5.83
CA ALA A 112 -1.67 -10.05 -6.82
C ALA A 112 -1.12 -10.37 -8.22
N GLY A 113 -0.11 -11.23 -8.32
CA GLY A 113 0.58 -11.54 -9.59
C GLY A 113 1.33 -10.34 -10.18
N ARG A 114 1.68 -9.35 -9.35
CA ARG A 114 2.33 -8.09 -9.74
C ARG A 114 3.17 -7.54 -8.59
N PRO A 115 4.05 -6.55 -8.82
CA PRO A 115 4.79 -5.92 -7.74
C PRO A 115 3.85 -5.29 -6.70
N VAL A 116 4.26 -5.34 -5.43
CA VAL A 116 3.57 -4.71 -4.31
C VAL A 116 4.59 -3.89 -3.54
N SER A 117 4.28 -2.62 -3.29
CA SER A 117 5.09 -1.74 -2.45
C SER A 117 4.37 -1.49 -1.12
N LEU A 118 5.11 -1.49 -0.01
CA LEU A 118 4.60 -1.10 1.31
C LEU A 118 5.34 0.16 1.76
N GLN A 119 4.65 1.12 2.36
CA GLN A 119 5.30 2.30 2.94
C GLN A 119 4.59 2.74 4.22
N ALA A 120 5.34 3.01 5.28
CA ALA A 120 4.79 3.65 6.47
C ALA A 120 4.56 5.15 6.20
N SER A 121 3.37 5.62 6.55
CA SER A 121 2.95 7.00 6.29
C SER A 121 2.08 7.52 7.42
N ALA A 122 2.25 8.79 7.79
CA ALA A 122 1.34 9.46 8.71
C ALA A 122 0.02 9.79 8.00
N HIS A 123 -1.07 9.82 8.77
CA HIS A 123 -2.40 10.18 8.24
C HIS A 123 -2.41 11.54 7.54
N ILE A 124 -1.67 12.53 8.06
CA ILE A 124 -1.59 13.87 7.48
C ILE A 124 -0.99 13.88 6.08
N ILE A 125 -0.03 13.00 5.78
CA ILE A 125 0.53 12.86 4.43
C ILE A 125 -0.54 12.36 3.46
N GLN A 126 -1.28 11.31 3.84
CA GLN A 126 -2.34 10.79 2.99
C GLN A 126 -3.50 11.79 2.82
N TYR A 127 -3.82 12.56 3.85
CA TYR A 127 -4.78 13.67 3.75
C TYR A 127 -4.30 14.74 2.76
N GLY A 128 -3.06 15.23 2.90
CA GLY A 128 -2.49 16.23 2.00
C GLY A 128 -2.46 15.74 0.54
N ARG A 129 -2.05 14.50 0.30
CA ARG A 129 -2.07 13.90 -1.04
C ARG A 129 -3.46 13.90 -1.68
N ARG A 130 -4.49 13.56 -0.89
CA ARG A 130 -5.87 13.56 -1.38
C ARG A 130 -6.37 14.97 -1.66
N THR A 131 -6.21 15.89 -0.71
CA THR A 131 -6.89 17.20 -0.74
C THR A 131 -6.13 18.23 -1.58
N ILE A 132 -4.80 18.22 -1.54
CA ILE A 132 -3.95 19.21 -2.20
C ILE A 132 -3.53 18.72 -3.59
N LEU A 133 -3.18 17.43 -3.71
CA LEU A 133 -2.64 16.87 -4.95
C LEU A 133 -3.68 16.13 -5.79
N ASN A 134 -4.95 16.08 -5.36
CA ASN A 134 -6.01 15.30 -6.02
C ASN A 134 -5.64 13.83 -6.25
N GLN A 135 -4.89 13.23 -5.32
CA GLN A 135 -4.47 11.83 -5.39
C GLN A 135 -5.32 10.99 -4.43
N PRO A 136 -6.42 10.37 -4.91
CA PRO A 136 -7.28 9.56 -4.07
C PRO A 136 -6.57 8.29 -3.60
N TYR A 137 -7.08 7.72 -2.52
CA TYR A 137 -6.69 6.41 -2.02
C TYR A 137 -7.95 5.64 -1.61
N TYR A 138 -7.85 4.32 -1.62
CA TYR A 138 -8.86 3.38 -1.15
C TYR A 138 -8.45 2.78 0.19
N THR A 139 -9.31 2.85 1.20
CA THR A 139 -9.02 2.20 2.49
C THR A 139 -9.32 0.71 2.40
N VAL A 140 -8.27 -0.11 2.42
CA VAL A 140 -8.37 -1.58 2.33
C VAL A 140 -8.69 -2.18 3.69
N LEU A 141 -7.99 -1.71 4.73
CA LEU A 141 -8.20 -2.13 6.11
C LEU A 141 -8.29 -0.89 6.99
N ARG A 142 -9.45 -0.68 7.59
CA ARG A 142 -9.64 0.35 8.60
C ARG A 142 -9.45 -0.28 9.97
N ARG A 143 -8.49 0.21 10.74
CA ARG A 143 -8.32 -0.14 12.15
C ARG A 143 -8.59 1.10 13.00
N ARG A 144 -9.23 0.92 14.15
CA ARG A 144 -9.43 2.02 15.09
C ARG A 144 -8.08 2.34 15.72
N ALA A 145 -7.75 3.63 15.81
CA ALA A 145 -6.69 4.07 16.70
C ALA A 145 -7.10 3.67 18.12
N HIS A 146 -6.22 2.98 18.84
CA HIS A 146 -6.43 2.75 20.26
C HIS A 146 -6.24 4.13 20.94
N MET A 147 -7.35 4.80 21.24
CA MET A 147 -7.33 5.97 22.12
C MET A 147 -7.00 5.43 23.51
N ARG A 148 -5.76 5.61 23.97
CA ARG A 148 -5.48 5.53 25.40
C ARG A 148 -6.06 6.80 26.02
N GLY A 149 -7.02 6.63 26.92
CA GLY A 149 -7.38 7.66 27.90
C GLY A 149 -6.27 7.89 28.90
#